data_AF-A0A4Q3URD9-F1
#
_entry.id   AF-A0A4Q3URD9-F1
#
_cell.length_a   1.000
_cell.length_b   1.000
_cell.length_c   1.000
_cell.angle_alpha   90.00
_cell.angle_beta   90.00
_cell.angle_gamma   90.00
#
_symmetry.space_group_name_H-M   'P 1'
#
loop_
_entity.id
_entity.type
_entity.pdbx_description
1 polymer ?
#
loop_
_entity_poly.entity_id
_entity_poly.type
_entity_poly.pdbx_seq_one_letter_code
_entity_poly.pdbx_strand_id
1 'polypeptide(L)'
;MQRGGAKVFSAGIRNPGLSFLICVVITLAALGSIAFGVIEMQMAGRETLGSGLKIGLAILPAIIGPLMAWNFWWGTKVFASIQRGENVIGRWTVTAAEVAEFADIDKVGSAQGSAVPNEWSPSRETPPSGIEVIFAKDAVLVGDTYFALSITGPFRFTSVRMLSGRQQTIAFETLLTLANRFGARTTAGELRIPVSRAACADAGRVVTHFSCVAAREIAANPDFYRSRIRFGMLAAPVCFAVAALGFVLRSILGGSE
;
A
#
# COMPACT_ATOMS: atom_id res chain seq x y z
N MET A 1 -1.60 -10.04 32.51
CA MET A 1 -1.50 -10.77 31.23
C MET A 1 -1.30 -9.75 30.12
N GLN A 2 -0.05 -9.38 29.82
CA GLN A 2 0.28 -8.42 28.75
C GLN A 2 0.09 -9.11 27.40
N ARG A 3 -0.93 -8.72 26.63
CA ARG A 3 -1.03 -9.10 25.21
C ARG A 3 0.17 -8.49 24.51
N GLY A 4 1.12 -9.32 24.09
CA GLY A 4 2.23 -8.89 23.24
C GLY A 4 1.68 -8.05 22.09
N GLY A 5 2.08 -6.78 22.06
CA GLY A 5 1.68 -5.85 21.02
C GLY A 5 2.19 -6.40 19.69
N ALA A 6 1.31 -7.06 18.94
CA ALA A 6 1.59 -7.39 17.56
C ALA A 6 1.99 -6.09 16.88
N LYS A 7 3.19 -6.04 16.32
CA LYS A 7 3.65 -4.89 15.52
C LYS A 7 2.60 -4.66 14.46
N VAL A 8 1.80 -3.60 14.65
CA VAL A 8 0.76 -3.21 13.71
C VAL A 8 1.47 -2.92 12.40
N PHE A 9 1.01 -3.58 11.33
CA PHE A 9 1.48 -3.30 9.97
C PHE A 9 1.45 -1.79 9.76
N SER A 10 2.59 -1.19 9.40
CA SER A 10 2.56 0.19 8.93
C SER A 10 1.69 0.21 7.67
N ALA A 11 0.63 1.02 7.69
CA ALA A 11 -0.27 1.17 6.55
C ALA A 11 0.44 1.78 5.32
N GLY A 12 1.65 2.33 5.51
CA GLY A 12 2.44 2.95 4.47
C GLY A 12 3.09 1.94 3.51
N ILE A 13 3.08 2.30 2.22
CA ILE A 13 3.82 1.56 1.20
C ILE A 13 5.22 2.16 1.10
N ARG A 14 6.24 1.37 1.38
CA ARG A 14 7.66 1.73 1.19
C ARG A 14 8.17 1.15 -0.11
N ASN A 15 8.88 1.96 -0.90
CA ASN A 15 9.57 1.53 -2.11
C ASN A 15 8.72 0.60 -3.01
N PRO A 16 7.65 1.12 -3.66
CA PRO A 16 6.81 0.31 -4.55
C PRO A 16 7.59 -0.30 -5.72
N GLY A 17 8.72 0.30 -6.12
CA GLY A 17 9.58 -0.24 -7.18
C GLY A 17 10.23 -1.56 -6.81
N LEU A 18 10.76 -1.68 -5.58
CA LEU A 18 11.30 -2.94 -5.08
C LEU A 18 10.19 -4.01 -4.95
N SER A 19 9.02 -3.62 -4.45
CA SER A 19 7.87 -4.54 -4.33
C SER A 19 7.40 -5.05 -5.69
N PHE A 20 7.37 -4.17 -6.71
CA PHE A 20 7.11 -4.55 -8.10
C PHE A 20 8.13 -5.58 -8.61
N LEU A 21 9.43 -5.32 -8.43
CA LEU A 21 10.49 -6.22 -8.88
C LEU A 21 10.37 -7.60 -8.21
N ILE A 22 10.12 -7.64 -6.91
CA ILE A 22 9.91 -8.89 -6.17
C ILE A 22 8.74 -9.68 -6.75
N CYS A 23 7.60 -9.02 -7.02
CA CYS A 23 6.45 -9.69 -7.63
C CYS A 23 6.79 -10.27 -9.01
N VAL A 24 7.49 -9.52 -9.86
CA VAL A 24 7.91 -9.99 -11.19
C VAL A 24 8.83 -11.21 -11.08
N VAL A 25 9.83 -11.18 -10.20
CA VAL A 25 10.76 -12.29 -9.99
C VAL A 25 10.01 -13.54 -9.50
N ILE A 26 9.12 -13.39 -8.52
CA ILE A 26 8.29 -14.50 -8.01
C ILE A 26 7.41 -15.09 -9.11
N THR A 27 6.77 -14.24 -9.93
CA THR A 27 5.97 -14.69 -11.07
C THR A 27 6.79 -15.47 -12.08
N LEU A 28 7.96 -14.96 -12.47
CA LEU A 28 8.83 -15.63 -13.43
C LEU A 28 9.33 -16.98 -12.90
N ALA A 29 9.72 -17.04 -11.63
CA ALA A 29 10.11 -18.29 -10.97
C ALA A 29 8.95 -19.30 -10.92
N ALA A 30 7.73 -18.84 -10.63
CA ALA A 30 6.54 -19.68 -10.62
C ALA A 30 6.23 -20.23 -12.03
N LEU A 31 6.26 -19.39 -13.06
CA LEU A 31 6.06 -19.82 -14.45
C LEU A 31 7.13 -20.83 -14.88
N GLY A 32 8.39 -20.61 -14.50
CA GLY A 32 9.48 -21.56 -14.72
C GLY A 32 9.25 -22.92 -14.03
N SER A 33 8.76 -22.91 -12.78
CA SER A 33 8.41 -24.12 -12.04
C SER A 33 7.26 -24.90 -12.71
N ILE A 34 6.23 -24.21 -13.19
CA ILE A 34 5.13 -24.82 -13.94
C ILE A 34 5.66 -25.45 -15.22
N ALA A 35 6.43 -24.70 -16.02
CA ALA A 35 6.98 -25.20 -17.28
C ALA A 35 7.86 -26.45 -17.05
N PHE A 36 8.72 -26.43 -16.03
CA PHE A 36 9.56 -27.58 -15.68
C PHE A 36 8.70 -28.78 -15.25
N GLY A 37 7.68 -28.57 -14.41
CA GLY A 37 6.77 -29.63 -14.00
C GLY A 37 6.03 -30.28 -15.19
N VAL A 38 5.57 -29.46 -16.15
CA VAL A 38 4.93 -29.95 -17.37
C VAL A 38 5.89 -30.79 -18.22
N ILE A 39 7.12 -30.32 -18.40
CA ILE A 39 8.17 -31.06 -19.13
C ILE A 39 8.45 -32.41 -18.44
N GLU A 40 8.56 -32.44 -17.11
CA GLU A 40 8.79 -33.67 -16.34
C GLU A 40 7.64 -34.68 -16.52
N MET A 41 6.39 -34.23 -16.50
CA MET A 41 5.22 -35.08 -16.77
C MET A 41 5.24 -35.66 -18.19
N GLN A 42 5.62 -34.84 -19.18
CA GLN A 42 5.74 -35.29 -20.57
C GLN A 42 6.84 -36.35 -20.73
N MET A 43 8.00 -36.16 -20.09
CA MET A 43 9.10 -37.13 -20.13
C MET A 43 8.75 -38.44 -19.41
N ALA A 44 8.04 -38.36 -18.28
CA ALA A 44 7.66 -39.53 -17.50
C ALA A 44 6.44 -40.28 -18.08
N GLY A 45 5.69 -39.65 -18.98
CA GLY A 45 4.42 -40.16 -19.52
C GLY A 45 3.29 -40.27 -18.49
N ARG A 46 3.48 -39.73 -17.29
CA ARG A 46 2.51 -39.72 -16.18
C ARG A 46 2.82 -38.60 -15.20
N GLU A 47 1.84 -38.23 -14.39
CA GLU A 47 2.07 -37.31 -13.28
C GLU A 47 2.97 -37.95 -12.21
N THR A 48 4.05 -37.27 -11.84
CA THR A 48 4.88 -37.62 -10.68
C THR A 48 4.48 -36.75 -9.49
N LEU A 49 4.74 -37.22 -8.27
CA LEU A 49 4.54 -36.39 -7.08
C LEU A 49 5.36 -35.08 -7.17
N GLY A 50 6.56 -35.15 -7.76
CA GLY A 50 7.44 -34.00 -7.96
C GLY A 50 6.85 -32.98 -8.94
N SER A 51 6.32 -33.42 -10.07
CA SER A 51 5.71 -32.53 -11.06
C SER A 51 4.41 -31.90 -10.58
N GLY A 52 3.54 -32.70 -9.95
CA GLY A 52 2.27 -32.22 -9.39
C GLY A 52 2.47 -31.14 -8.33
N LEU A 53 3.46 -31.33 -7.43
CA LEU A 53 3.80 -30.34 -6.41
C LEU A 53 4.35 -29.04 -7.01
N LYS A 54 5.26 -29.12 -7.99
CA LYS A 54 5.85 -27.95 -8.68
C LYS A 54 4.79 -27.11 -9.38
N ILE A 55 3.82 -27.75 -10.03
CA ILE A 55 2.72 -27.09 -10.72
C ILE A 55 1.76 -26.51 -9.69
N GLY A 56 1.28 -27.33 -8.76
CA GLY A 56 0.26 -26.95 -7.76
C GLY A 56 0.66 -25.75 -6.90
N LEU A 57 1.90 -25.74 -6.38
CA LEU A 57 2.39 -24.62 -5.56
C LEU A 57 2.66 -23.35 -6.37
N ALA A 58 3.00 -23.48 -7.66
CA ALA A 58 3.39 -22.35 -8.50
C ALA A 58 2.21 -21.66 -9.20
N ILE A 59 1.06 -22.31 -9.36
CA ILE A 59 -0.12 -21.70 -10.00
C ILE A 59 -0.56 -20.41 -9.27
N LEU A 60 -0.65 -20.46 -7.94
CA LEU A 60 -1.11 -19.31 -7.16
C LEU A 60 -0.21 -18.07 -7.33
N PRO A 61 1.12 -18.12 -7.13
CA PRO A 61 2.00 -16.97 -7.38
C PRO A 61 2.07 -16.58 -8.86
N ALA A 62 1.88 -17.51 -9.81
CA ALA A 62 1.81 -17.19 -11.23
C ALA A 62 0.57 -16.33 -11.58
N ILE A 63 -0.54 -16.48 -10.85
CA ILE A 63 -1.76 -15.69 -11.05
C ILE A 63 -1.75 -14.40 -10.22
N ILE A 64 -1.42 -14.49 -8.93
CA ILE A 64 -1.46 -13.33 -8.01
C ILE A 64 -0.31 -12.38 -8.30
N GLY A 65 0.87 -12.90 -8.65
CA GLY A 65 2.06 -12.10 -8.85
C GLY A 65 1.93 -11.02 -9.93
N PRO A 66 1.42 -11.29 -11.14
CA PRO A 66 1.16 -10.27 -12.14
C PRO A 66 0.19 -9.18 -11.68
N LEU A 67 -0.88 -9.55 -10.96
CA LEU A 67 -1.85 -8.59 -10.42
C LEU A 67 -1.21 -7.66 -9.39
N MET A 68 -0.39 -8.22 -8.50
CA MET A 68 0.36 -7.45 -7.51
C MET A 68 1.44 -6.57 -8.17
N ALA A 69 2.15 -7.10 -9.16
CA ALA A 69 3.14 -6.34 -9.94
C ALA A 69 2.47 -5.15 -10.63
N TRP A 70 1.33 -5.35 -11.30
CA TRP A 70 0.55 -4.29 -11.89
C TRP A 70 0.15 -3.21 -10.87
N ASN A 71 -0.34 -3.63 -9.70
CA ASN A 71 -0.71 -2.73 -8.61
C ASN A 71 0.49 -1.90 -8.12
N PHE A 72 1.65 -2.52 -7.91
CA PHE A 72 2.85 -1.79 -7.48
C PHE A 72 3.43 -0.88 -8.56
N TRP A 73 3.35 -1.27 -9.84
CA TRP A 73 3.71 -0.42 -10.96
C TRP A 73 2.81 0.82 -11.07
N TRP A 74 1.52 0.69 -10.78
CA TRP A 74 0.65 1.85 -10.61
C TRP A 74 1.08 2.71 -9.42
N GLY A 75 1.46 2.08 -8.30
CA GLY A 75 2.04 2.76 -7.15
C GLY A 75 3.27 3.59 -7.51
N THR A 76 4.21 3.07 -8.32
CA THR A 76 5.40 3.84 -8.74
C THR A 76 5.03 5.05 -9.59
N LYS A 77 3.99 4.96 -10.44
CA LYS A 77 3.48 6.10 -11.20
C LYS A 77 2.89 7.18 -10.31
N VAL A 78 2.12 6.80 -9.29
CA VAL A 78 1.54 7.75 -8.31
C VAL A 78 2.63 8.42 -7.48
N PHE A 79 3.64 7.67 -7.06
CA PHE A 79 4.82 8.25 -6.40
C PHE A 79 5.49 9.29 -7.29
N ALA A 80 5.76 8.93 -8.54
CA ALA A 80 6.41 9.83 -9.48
C ALA A 80 5.56 11.09 -9.77
N SER A 81 4.23 10.98 -9.86
CA SER A 81 3.36 12.17 -10.04
C SER A 81 3.40 13.10 -8.82
N ILE A 82 3.36 12.56 -7.61
CA ILE A 82 3.44 13.36 -6.37
C ILE A 82 4.79 14.06 -6.28
N GLN A 83 5.89 13.35 -6.61
CA GLN A 83 7.24 13.93 -6.66
C GLN A 83 7.37 15.03 -7.73
N ARG A 84 6.69 14.89 -8.88
CA ARG A 84 6.62 15.96 -9.90
C ARG A 84 5.79 17.18 -9.49
N GLY A 85 5.06 17.12 -8.38
CA GLY A 85 4.23 18.22 -7.90
C GLY A 85 2.76 18.15 -8.34
N GLU A 86 2.35 17.07 -9.00
CA GLU A 86 0.97 16.92 -9.44
C GLU A 86 0.03 16.79 -8.22
N ASN A 87 -1.00 17.64 -8.17
CA ASN A 87 -1.98 17.69 -7.08
C ASN A 87 -1.39 17.95 -5.67
N VAL A 88 -0.21 18.57 -5.57
CA VAL A 88 0.41 18.90 -4.29
C VAL A 88 -0.28 20.10 -3.62
N ILE A 89 -0.58 19.96 -2.33
CA ILE A 89 -1.16 21.01 -1.47
C ILE A 89 -0.06 21.69 -0.65
N GLY A 90 0.90 20.90 -0.16
CA GLY A 90 2.03 21.37 0.63
C GLY A 90 3.23 20.46 0.46
N ARG A 91 4.42 21.06 0.45
CA ARG A 91 5.70 20.36 0.33
C ARG A 91 6.72 21.06 1.22
N TRP A 92 7.40 20.31 2.08
CA TRP A 92 8.47 20.84 2.91
C TRP A 92 9.50 19.76 3.23
N THR A 93 10.67 20.19 3.68
CA THR A 93 11.73 19.31 4.16
C THR A 93 11.83 19.44 5.67
N VAL A 94 11.71 18.32 6.38
CA VAL A 94 11.92 18.24 7.83
C VAL A 94 13.39 17.90 8.06
N THR A 95 14.12 18.78 8.72
CA THR A 95 15.56 18.62 8.96
C THR A 95 15.85 17.38 9.80
N ALA A 96 17.08 16.85 9.73
CA ALA A 96 17.46 15.69 10.55
C ALA A 96 17.28 15.94 12.06
N ALA A 97 17.52 17.17 12.52
CA ALA A 97 17.29 17.58 13.90
C ALA A 97 15.80 17.54 14.28
N GLU A 98 14.92 18.07 13.43
CA GLU A 98 13.47 18.04 13.65
C GLU A 98 12.92 16.60 13.60
N VAL A 99 13.46 15.72 12.74
CA VAL A 99 13.08 14.30 12.70
C VAL A 99 13.50 13.58 13.98
N ALA A 100 14.73 13.82 14.47
CA ALA A 100 15.18 13.26 15.75
C ALA A 100 14.31 13.77 16.91
N GLU A 101 14.00 15.07 16.90
CA GLU A 101 13.12 15.69 17.89
C GLU A 101 11.73 15.05 17.91
N PHE A 102 11.16 14.82 16.72
CA PHE A 102 9.89 14.13 16.54
C PHE A 102 9.94 12.68 17.06
N ALA A 103 11.00 11.93 16.71
CA ALA A 103 11.17 10.55 17.13
C ALA A 103 11.24 10.41 18.65
N ASP A 104 11.91 11.35 19.32
CA ASP A 104 11.97 11.40 20.78
C ASP A 104 10.60 11.65 21.41
N ILE A 105 9.84 12.60 20.87
CA ILE A 105 8.47 12.91 21.34
C ILE A 105 7.57 11.69 21.17
N ASP A 106 7.61 11.05 20.00
CA ASP A 106 6.75 9.91 19.71
C ASP A 106 7.12 8.67 20.55
N LYS A 107 8.40 8.48 20.85
CA LYS A 107 8.88 7.44 21.77
C LYS A 107 8.39 7.68 23.20
N VAL A 108 8.45 8.92 23.69
CA VAL A 108 7.93 9.28 25.03
C VAL A 108 6.41 9.09 25.09
N GLY A 109 5.68 9.56 24.07
CA GLY A 109 4.23 9.38 24.00
C GLY A 109 3.82 7.90 24.00
N SER A 110 4.55 7.07 23.25
CA SER A 110 4.36 5.61 23.23
C SER A 110 4.66 4.96 24.59
N ALA A 111 5.70 5.42 25.30
CA ALA A 111 6.08 4.89 26.61
C ALA A 111 5.11 5.27 27.74
N GLN A 112 4.46 6.44 27.65
CA GLN A 112 3.48 6.92 28.62
C GLN A 112 2.10 6.28 28.46
N GLY A 113 1.95 5.30 27.57
CA GLY A 113 0.68 4.62 27.33
C GLY A 113 -0.33 5.48 26.59
N SER A 114 0.11 6.47 25.79
CA SER A 114 -0.73 7.05 24.76
C SER A 114 -1.35 5.91 23.96
N ALA A 115 -2.68 5.84 23.93
CA ALA A 115 -3.42 4.64 23.56
C ALA A 115 -3.22 4.19 22.10
N VAL A 116 -2.60 5.04 21.26
CA VAL A 116 -2.50 4.81 19.82
C VAL A 116 -1.07 5.08 19.33
N PRO A 117 -0.33 4.05 18.90
CA PRO A 117 1.00 4.20 18.34
C PRO A 117 0.92 4.93 17.00
N ASN A 118 1.97 5.70 16.69
CA ASN A 118 2.08 6.34 15.39
C ASN A 118 2.27 5.29 14.28
N GLU A 119 1.48 5.40 13.22
CA GLU A 119 1.55 4.49 12.07
C GLU A 119 2.78 4.72 11.17
N TRP A 120 3.37 5.91 11.27
CA TRP A 120 4.66 6.21 10.66
C TRP A 120 5.78 6.09 11.69
N SER A 121 6.91 5.55 11.27
CA SER A 121 8.14 5.57 12.06
C SER A 121 9.28 6.02 11.16
N PRO A 122 10.09 7.00 11.60
CA PRO A 122 11.23 7.46 10.82
C PRO A 122 12.22 6.31 10.55
N SER A 123 12.94 6.41 9.43
CA SER A 123 14.05 5.48 9.16
C SER A 123 15.09 5.56 10.27
N ARG A 124 15.79 4.45 10.53
CA ARG A 124 16.91 4.42 11.49
C ARG A 124 18.02 5.38 11.08
N GLU A 125 18.22 5.53 9.77
CA GLU A 125 19.19 6.44 9.20
C GLU A 125 18.42 7.60 8.54
N THR A 126 18.44 8.75 9.21
CA THR A 126 17.86 9.98 8.66
C THR A 126 18.90 10.65 7.78
N PRO A 127 18.60 10.96 6.50
CA PRO A 127 19.54 11.65 5.62
C PRO A 127 19.97 13.00 6.22
N PRO A 128 21.24 13.44 6.04
CA PRO A 128 21.69 14.75 6.52
C PRO A 128 20.88 15.92 5.94
N SER A 129 20.35 15.75 4.72
CA SER A 129 19.46 16.71 4.06
C SER A 129 18.06 16.80 4.69
N GLY A 130 17.73 15.93 5.64
CA GLY A 130 16.37 15.78 6.17
C GLY A 130 15.50 14.86 5.32
N ILE A 131 14.21 14.85 5.63
CA ILE A 131 13.18 14.04 4.98
C ILE A 131 12.18 14.98 4.30
N GLU A 132 11.92 14.77 3.01
CA GLU A 132 10.88 15.48 2.28
C GLU A 132 9.50 14.96 2.66
N VAL A 133 8.56 15.88 2.90
CA VAL A 133 7.16 15.60 3.18
C VAL A 133 6.33 16.28 2.11
N ILE A 134 5.54 15.51 1.37
CA ILE A 134 4.70 16.00 0.27
C ILE A 134 3.27 15.56 0.52
N PHE A 135 2.36 16.53 0.72
CA PHE A 135 0.93 16.28 0.78
C PHE A 135 0.30 16.52 -0.59
N ALA A 136 -0.32 15.48 -1.14
CA ALA A 136 -1.17 15.55 -2.31
C ALA A 136 -2.66 15.57 -1.89
N LYS A 137 -3.58 15.75 -2.85
CA LYS A 137 -5.03 15.82 -2.58
C LYS A 137 -5.62 14.64 -1.81
N ASP A 138 -5.04 13.44 -1.97
CA ASP A 138 -5.54 12.17 -1.42
C ASP A 138 -4.45 11.30 -0.76
N ALA A 139 -3.25 11.86 -0.54
CA ALA A 139 -2.12 11.11 -0.01
C ALA A 139 -1.07 12.00 0.67
N VAL A 140 -0.20 11.37 1.44
CA VAL A 140 1.04 11.97 1.93
C VAL A 140 2.22 11.06 1.62
N LEU A 141 3.30 11.64 1.10
CA LEU A 141 4.60 11.00 0.92
C LEU A 141 5.57 11.55 1.97
N VAL A 142 6.10 10.69 2.83
CA VAL A 142 7.06 11.04 3.88
C VAL A 142 8.35 10.30 3.60
N GLY A 143 9.32 11.00 3.03
CA GLY A 143 10.52 10.41 2.43
C GLY A 143 10.14 9.47 1.31
N ASP A 144 10.35 8.17 1.52
CA ASP A 144 10.04 7.09 0.58
C ASP A 144 8.75 6.32 0.94
N THR A 145 8.05 6.76 1.99
CA THR A 145 6.86 6.08 2.52
C THR A 145 5.59 6.81 2.12
N TYR A 146 4.74 6.14 1.36
CA TYR A 146 3.44 6.67 0.93
C TYR A 146 2.31 6.21 1.83
N PHE A 147 1.44 7.13 2.23
CA PHE A 147 0.21 6.86 2.94
C PHE A 147 -0.97 7.39 2.14
N ALA A 148 -1.93 6.52 1.84
CA ALA A 148 -3.19 6.95 1.25
C ALA A 148 -4.06 7.64 2.32
N LEU A 149 -4.52 8.84 2.03
CA LEU A 149 -5.42 9.61 2.90
C LEU A 149 -6.83 9.56 2.30
N SER A 150 -7.47 8.40 2.49
CA SER A 150 -8.84 8.14 2.05
C SER A 150 -9.82 8.18 3.23
N ILE A 151 -11.06 8.61 2.99
CA ILE A 151 -12.16 8.51 3.97
C ILE A 151 -12.99 7.22 3.78
N THR A 152 -12.66 6.42 2.77
CA THR A 152 -13.31 5.14 2.44
C THR A 152 -12.32 3.99 2.36
N GLY A 153 -12.84 2.76 2.42
CA GLY A 153 -12.03 1.54 2.32
C GLY A 153 -11.65 0.95 3.68
N PRO A 154 -10.80 -0.10 3.67
CA PRO A 154 -10.38 -0.80 4.88
C PRO A 154 -9.44 0.03 5.74
N PHE A 155 -8.62 0.89 5.13
CA PHE A 155 -7.80 1.88 5.83
C PHE A 155 -8.33 3.26 5.46
N ARG A 156 -8.76 4.04 6.45
CA ARG A 156 -9.30 5.39 6.25
C ARG A 156 -8.94 6.33 7.39
N PHE A 157 -8.85 7.62 7.11
CA PHE A 157 -8.78 8.64 8.16
C PHE A 157 -10.18 9.18 8.49
N THR A 158 -10.38 9.59 9.75
CA THR A 158 -11.65 10.13 10.26
C THR A 158 -11.55 11.60 10.64
N SER A 159 -10.38 12.04 11.11
CA SER A 159 -10.14 13.42 11.51
C SER A 159 -8.70 13.81 11.20
N VAL A 160 -8.46 15.11 11.09
CA VAL A 160 -7.12 15.70 10.97
C VAL A 160 -7.01 16.87 11.93
N ARG A 161 -5.85 17.03 12.57
CA ARG A 161 -5.58 18.16 13.45
C ARG A 161 -4.11 18.52 13.49
N MET A 162 -3.82 19.78 13.78
CA MET A 162 -2.47 20.24 14.10
C MET A 162 -2.20 20.01 15.59
N LEU A 163 -1.15 19.28 15.91
CA LEU A 163 -0.63 19.15 17.26
C LEU A 163 0.44 20.22 17.48
N SER A 164 0.15 21.15 18.38
CA SER A 164 1.10 22.16 18.84
C SER A 164 1.95 21.58 19.97
N GLY A 165 3.27 21.71 19.85
CA GLY A 165 4.23 21.20 20.82
C GLY A 165 5.64 21.69 20.51
N ARG A 166 6.66 21.02 21.06
CA ARG A 166 8.07 21.31 20.76
C ARG A 166 8.37 21.16 19.26
N GLN A 167 7.76 20.13 18.65
CA GLN A 167 7.72 19.90 17.21
C GLN A 167 6.25 19.93 16.74
N GLN A 168 5.94 20.82 15.78
CA GLN A 168 4.62 20.82 15.16
C GLN A 168 4.40 19.54 14.35
N THR A 169 3.20 18.98 14.44
CA THR A 169 2.87 17.69 13.82
C THR A 169 1.43 17.72 13.30
N ILE A 170 1.20 17.23 12.09
CA ILE A 170 -0.16 16.95 11.60
C ILE A 170 -0.51 15.53 12.02
N ALA A 171 -1.61 15.38 12.75
CA ALA A 171 -2.13 14.08 13.19
C ALA A 171 -3.42 13.74 12.44
N PHE A 172 -3.44 12.58 11.80
CA PHE A 172 -4.63 11.98 11.22
C PHE A 172 -5.08 10.82 12.09
N GLU A 173 -6.29 10.87 12.59
CA GLU A 173 -6.90 9.71 13.23
C GLU A 173 -7.31 8.71 12.15
N THR A 174 -6.91 7.46 12.29
CA THR A 174 -7.11 6.42 11.28
C THR A 174 -7.91 5.24 11.83
N LEU A 175 -8.62 4.56 10.94
CA LEU A 175 -9.32 3.32 11.22
C LEU A 175 -8.89 2.26 10.21
N LEU A 176 -8.47 1.11 10.72
CA LEU A 176 -8.19 -0.09 9.94
C LEU A 176 -9.24 -1.17 10.23
N THR A 177 -10.09 -1.46 9.26
CA THR A 177 -11.05 -2.57 9.29
C THR A 177 -10.48 -3.78 8.55
N LEU A 178 -10.19 -4.85 9.29
CA LEU A 178 -9.78 -6.14 8.75
C LEU A 178 -10.93 -7.14 8.89
N ALA A 179 -11.36 -7.72 7.76
CA ALA A 179 -12.28 -8.85 7.76
C ALA A 179 -11.49 -10.16 7.87
N ASN A 180 -11.92 -11.05 8.76
CA ASN A 180 -11.43 -12.41 8.86
C ASN A 180 -12.61 -13.38 8.96
N ARG A 181 -12.33 -14.70 8.98
CA ARG A 181 -13.37 -15.74 9.05
C ARG A 181 -14.29 -15.66 10.29
N PHE A 182 -13.91 -14.87 11.30
CA PHE A 182 -14.65 -14.69 12.56
C PHE A 182 -15.36 -13.32 12.66
N GLY A 183 -15.28 -12.48 11.62
CA GLY A 183 -15.93 -11.18 11.57
C GLY A 183 -15.01 -10.04 11.13
N ALA A 184 -15.53 -8.81 11.19
CA ALA A 184 -14.77 -7.60 10.92
C ALA A 184 -14.26 -6.99 12.23
N ARG A 185 -12.96 -6.72 12.29
CA ARG A 185 -12.34 -6.01 13.42
C ARG A 185 -11.83 -4.66 12.93
N THR A 186 -12.29 -3.59 13.59
CA THR A 186 -11.79 -2.24 13.37
C THR A 186 -10.80 -1.87 14.48
N THR A 187 -9.64 -1.35 14.10
CA THR A 187 -8.61 -0.87 15.02
C THR A 187 -8.38 0.61 14.74
N ALA A 188 -8.37 1.42 15.80
CA ALA A 188 -8.01 2.84 15.69
C ALA A 188 -6.49 3.00 15.67
N GLY A 189 -6.02 3.89 14.82
CA GLY A 189 -4.62 4.26 14.61
C GLY A 189 -4.48 5.77 14.59
N GLU A 190 -3.24 6.24 14.54
CA GLU A 190 -2.97 7.65 14.31
C GLU A 190 -1.71 7.81 13.47
N LEU A 191 -1.83 8.54 12.36
CA LEU A 191 -0.71 8.90 11.52
C LEU A 191 -0.24 10.32 11.86
N ARG A 192 0.94 10.42 12.45
CA ARG A 192 1.57 11.69 12.86
C ARG A 192 2.73 12.02 11.94
N ILE A 193 2.64 13.17 11.28
CA ILE A 193 3.64 13.66 10.31
C ILE A 193 4.27 14.96 10.81
N PRO A 194 5.60 15.04 10.95
CA PRO A 194 6.27 16.26 11.41
C PRO A 194 6.15 17.38 10.39
N VAL A 195 5.97 18.60 10.91
CA VAL A 195 5.91 19.85 10.13
C VAL A 195 7.20 20.62 10.37
N SER A 196 7.90 21.00 9.30
CA SER A 196 9.06 21.89 9.44
C SER A 196 8.61 23.23 10.01
N ARG A 197 9.40 23.83 10.91
CA ARG A 197 9.08 25.14 11.51
C ARG A 197 8.86 26.23 10.46
N ALA A 198 9.54 26.15 9.32
CA ALA A 198 9.38 27.10 8.21
C ALA A 198 8.07 26.89 7.42
N ALA A 199 7.40 25.74 7.56
CA ALA A 199 6.26 25.31 6.75
C ALA A 199 4.90 25.45 7.46
N CYS A 200 4.81 26.23 8.55
CA CYS A 200 3.58 26.36 9.34
C CYS A 200 2.36 26.78 8.49
N ALA A 201 2.54 27.75 7.59
CA ALA A 201 1.46 28.23 6.72
C ALA A 201 0.98 27.15 5.73
N ASP A 202 1.92 26.38 5.16
CA ASP A 202 1.62 25.27 4.24
C ASP A 202 0.90 24.15 4.96
N ALA A 203 1.34 23.81 6.17
CA ALA A 203 0.71 22.82 7.02
C ALA A 203 -0.73 23.23 7.40
N GLY A 204 -0.98 24.53 7.63
CA GLY A 204 -2.33 25.07 7.79
C GLY A 204 -3.24 24.77 6.60
N ARG A 205 -2.77 25.01 5.37
CA ARG A 205 -3.53 24.70 4.14
C ARG A 205 -3.84 23.20 4.02
N VAL A 206 -2.87 22.34 4.35
CA VAL A 206 -3.05 20.88 4.37
C VAL A 206 -4.14 20.48 5.37
N VAL A 207 -4.08 20.98 6.61
CA VAL A 207 -5.09 20.68 7.65
C VAL A 207 -6.47 21.15 7.22
N THR A 208 -6.60 22.35 6.64
CA THR A 208 -7.88 22.85 6.12
C THR A 208 -8.43 21.96 5.02
N HIS A 209 -7.62 21.58 4.02
CA HIS A 209 -8.06 20.70 2.93
C HIS A 209 -8.57 19.36 3.47
N PHE A 210 -7.79 18.67 4.30
CA PHE A 210 -8.18 17.36 4.81
C PHE A 210 -9.33 17.43 5.83
N SER A 211 -9.53 18.56 6.50
CA SER A 211 -10.72 18.81 7.31
C SER A 211 -11.98 18.85 6.45
N CYS A 212 -11.94 19.58 5.32
CA CYS A 212 -13.04 19.61 4.35
C CYS A 212 -13.28 18.22 3.71
N VAL A 213 -12.23 17.45 3.45
CA VAL A 213 -12.37 16.06 2.96
C VAL A 213 -13.03 15.17 4.01
N ALA A 214 -12.62 15.25 5.29
CA ALA A 214 -13.23 14.50 6.39
C ALA A 214 -14.71 14.85 6.57
N ALA A 215 -15.05 16.13 6.42
CA ALA A 215 -16.42 16.64 6.42
C ALA A 215 -17.22 16.29 5.16
N ARG A 216 -16.58 15.66 4.15
CA ARG A 216 -17.15 15.30 2.84
C ARG A 216 -17.61 16.51 2.00
N GLU A 217 -17.06 17.69 2.28
CA GLU A 217 -17.30 18.90 1.49
C GLU A 217 -16.55 18.84 0.16
N ILE A 218 -15.41 18.15 0.14
CA ILE A 218 -14.55 17.99 -1.05
C ILE A 218 -14.25 16.50 -1.25
N ALA A 219 -14.35 16.02 -2.49
CA ALA A 219 -13.88 14.70 -2.88
C ALA A 219 -12.35 14.73 -3.06
N ALA A 220 -11.61 13.97 -2.23
CA ALA A 220 -10.14 13.89 -2.33
C ALA A 220 -9.65 13.40 -3.70
N ASN A 221 -10.35 12.41 -4.27
CA ASN A 221 -10.06 11.88 -5.60
C ASN A 221 -11.36 11.43 -6.30
N PRO A 222 -12.01 12.30 -7.09
CA PRO A 222 -13.28 11.96 -7.76
C PRO A 222 -13.10 10.87 -8.84
N ASP A 223 -11.90 10.72 -9.40
CA ASP A 223 -11.63 9.80 -10.51
C ASP A 223 -11.21 8.39 -10.07
N PHE A 224 -10.89 8.20 -8.79
CA PHE A 224 -10.43 6.92 -8.26
C PHE A 224 -11.39 5.76 -8.56
N TYR A 225 -12.67 5.93 -8.23
CA TYR A 225 -13.69 4.90 -8.49
C TYR A 225 -13.96 4.71 -9.98
N ARG A 226 -13.96 5.80 -10.76
CA ARG A 226 -14.16 5.73 -12.22
C ARG A 226 -13.06 4.92 -12.88
N SER A 227 -11.81 5.13 -12.48
CA SER A 227 -10.66 4.39 -13.02
C SER A 227 -10.74 2.90 -12.68
N ARG A 228 -11.07 2.55 -11.43
CA ARG A 228 -11.24 1.14 -11.03
C ARG A 228 -12.37 0.42 -11.76
N ILE A 229 -13.52 1.08 -11.91
CA ILE A 229 -14.65 0.51 -12.66
C ILE A 229 -14.26 0.27 -14.12
N ARG A 230 -13.56 1.22 -14.76
CA ARG A 230 -13.04 1.04 -16.13
C ARG A 230 -12.09 -0.16 -16.22
N PHE A 231 -11.18 -0.31 -15.27
CA PHE A 231 -10.30 -1.48 -15.21
C PHE A 231 -11.07 -2.78 -15.04
N GLY A 232 -12.03 -2.83 -14.13
CA GLY A 232 -12.87 -4.02 -13.93
C GLY A 232 -13.65 -4.41 -15.19
N MET A 233 -14.23 -3.43 -15.87
CA MET A 233 -14.95 -3.64 -17.13
C MET A 233 -14.05 -4.13 -18.27
N LEU A 234 -12.78 -3.73 -18.30
CA LEU A 234 -11.81 -4.22 -19.29
C LEU A 234 -11.23 -5.59 -18.93
N ALA A 235 -11.00 -5.87 -17.65
CA ALA A 235 -10.42 -7.12 -17.20
C ALA A 235 -11.39 -8.30 -17.30
N ALA A 236 -12.69 -8.08 -17.04
CA ALA A 236 -13.68 -9.16 -17.05
C ALA A 236 -13.78 -9.87 -18.42
N PRO A 237 -13.91 -9.19 -19.57
CA PRO A 237 -13.92 -9.85 -20.88
C PRO A 237 -12.66 -10.66 -21.17
N VAL A 238 -11.49 -10.18 -20.76
CA VAL A 238 -10.21 -10.90 -20.95
C VAL A 238 -10.21 -12.19 -20.15
N CYS A 239 -10.65 -12.17 -18.89
CA CYS A 239 -10.78 -13.37 -18.07
C CYS A 239 -11.78 -14.38 -18.68
N PHE A 240 -12.93 -13.90 -19.18
CA PHE A 240 -13.89 -14.75 -19.87
C PHE A 240 -13.32 -15.39 -21.14
N ALA A 241 -12.57 -14.63 -21.94
CA ALA A 241 -11.93 -15.14 -23.15
C ALA A 241 -10.89 -16.23 -22.83
N VAL A 242 -10.06 -16.03 -21.80
CA VAL A 242 -9.08 -17.03 -21.34
C VAL A 242 -9.78 -18.30 -20.84
N ALA A 243 -10.85 -18.16 -20.06
CA ALA A 243 -11.63 -19.31 -19.57
C ALA A 243 -12.29 -20.08 -20.73
N ALA A 244 -12.89 -19.37 -21.69
CA ALA A 244 -13.49 -19.97 -22.88
C ALA A 244 -12.45 -20.71 -23.73
N LEU A 245 -11.27 -20.13 -23.93
CA LEU A 245 -10.17 -20.77 -24.65
C LEU A 245 -9.72 -22.07 -23.96
N GLY A 246 -9.62 -22.06 -22.63
CA GLY A 246 -9.32 -23.26 -21.85
C GLY A 246 -10.35 -24.37 -22.03
N PHE A 247 -11.64 -24.00 -22.12
CA PHE A 247 -12.71 -24.95 -22.37
C PHE A 247 -12.65 -25.55 -23.79
N VAL A 248 -12.40 -24.71 -24.79
CA VAL A 248 -12.24 -25.14 -26.19
C VAL A 248 -11.04 -26.06 -26.35
N LEU A 249 -9.87 -25.70 -25.79
CA LEU A 249 -8.67 -26.54 -25.81
C LEU A 249 -8.92 -27.90 -25.15
N ARG A 250 -9.65 -27.93 -24.03
CA ARG A 250 -10.05 -29.18 -23.39
C ARG A 250 -10.95 -30.03 -24.28
N SER A 251 -11.92 -29.43 -24.98
CA SER A 251 -12.80 -30.19 -25.89
C SER A 251 -12.07 -30.76 -27.10
N ILE A 252 -11.05 -30.07 -27.61
CA ILE A 252 -10.23 -30.54 -28.75
C ILE A 252 -9.30 -31.67 -28.31
N LEU A 253 -8.70 -31.56 -27.12
CA LEU A 253 -7.70 -32.52 -26.64
C LEU A 253 -8.32 -33.73 -25.90
N GLY A 254 -9.53 -33.60 -25.34
CA GLY A 254 -10.21 -34.65 -24.58
C GLY A 254 -11.13 -35.54 -25.42
N GLY A 255 -11.19 -35.37 -26.73
CA GLY A 255 -12.04 -36.14 -27.65
C GLY A 255 -11.39 -37.43 -28.19
N SER A 256 -10.29 -37.89 -27.61
CA SER A 256 -9.57 -39.10 -28.02
C SER A 256 -9.58 -40.19 -26.93
N GLU A 257 -10.77 -40.51 -26.43
CA GLU A 257 -11.04 -41.78 -25.73
C GLU A 257 -11.75 -42.75 -26.67
#